data_AF-A0A1X7UDC1-F1
#
_entry.id   AF-A0A1X7UDC1-F1
#
_cell.length_a   1.000
_cell.length_b   1.000
_cell.length_c   1.000
_cell.angle_alpha   90.00
_cell.angle_beta   90.00
_cell.angle_gamma   90.00
#
_symmetry.space_group_name_H-M   'P 1'
#
loop_
_entity.id
_entity.type
_entity.pdbx_description
1 polymer ?
#
loop_
_entity_poly.entity_id
_entity_poly.type
_entity_poly.pdbx_seq_one_letter_code
_entity_poly.pdbx_strand_id
1 'polypeptide(L)'
;MIDWNQTKWFGGTNVFFVGDVLQLPPVCCKPVFQQATAKTLKYRLGSIGAVNIWPDTVTYNQLTINKRQKTDKKFIEILENVRRGFPDDQTLATLSERVFSMPI
;
A
#
# COMPACT_ATOMS: atom_id res chain seq x y z
N MET A 1 38.95 5.84 13.66
CA MET A 1 37.87 6.34 14.54
C MET A 1 36.67 6.56 13.65
N ILE A 2 35.59 5.80 13.82
CA ILE A 2 34.37 5.94 13.00
C ILE A 2 33.64 7.19 13.52
N ASP A 3 33.40 8.16 12.64
CA ASP A 3 32.61 9.35 12.94
C ASP A 3 31.14 8.95 13.08
N TRP A 4 30.64 8.99 14.32
CA TRP A 4 29.25 8.65 14.66
C TRP A 4 28.25 9.76 14.27
N ASN A 5 28.69 10.92 13.74
CA ASN A 5 27.81 12.01 13.32
C ASN A 5 27.19 11.85 11.90
N GLN A 6 27.38 10.72 11.22
CA GLN A 6 26.88 10.52 9.85
C GLN A 6 25.62 9.67 9.68
N THR A 7 24.95 9.21 10.74
CA THR A 7 23.75 8.37 10.57
C THR A 7 22.48 9.19 10.40
N LYS A 8 22.42 10.04 9.37
CA LYS A 8 21.15 10.60 8.91
C LYS A 8 20.38 9.53 8.16
N TRP A 9 19.06 9.45 8.35
CA TRP A 9 18.20 8.55 7.57
C TRP A 9 18.44 8.77 6.08
N PHE A 10 18.55 7.67 5.32
CA PHE A 10 18.80 7.69 3.87
C PHE A 10 20.03 8.54 3.46
N GLY A 11 21.07 8.59 4.30
CA GLY A 11 22.27 9.39 4.03
C GLY A 11 22.02 10.90 4.02
N GLY A 12 20.94 11.37 4.65
CA GLY A 12 20.53 12.77 4.63
C GLY A 12 19.71 13.17 3.40
N THR A 13 19.32 12.21 2.55
CA THR A 13 18.45 12.46 1.40
C THR A 13 16.99 12.56 1.85
N ASN A 14 16.27 13.58 1.35
CA ASN A 14 14.83 13.67 1.54
C ASN A 14 14.13 12.66 0.62
N VAL A 15 13.39 11.71 1.20
CA VAL A 15 12.69 10.65 0.45
C VAL A 15 11.18 10.86 0.55
N PHE A 16 10.51 10.84 -0.60
CA PHE A 16 9.05 10.86 -0.69
C PHE A 16 8.54 9.48 -1.13
N PHE A 17 7.68 8.89 -0.31
CA PHE A 17 6.98 7.64 -0.64
C PHE A 17 5.60 7.98 -1.20
N VAL A 18 5.29 7.47 -2.39
CA VAL A 18 3.98 7.64 -3.04
C VAL A 18 3.48 6.28 -3.47
N GLY A 19 2.24 5.96 -3.14
CA GLY A 19 1.62 4.71 -3.49
C GLY A 19 0.21 4.58 -2.94
N ASP A 20 -0.42 3.46 -3.25
CA ASP A 20 -1.72 3.07 -2.70
C ASP A 20 -1.52 1.85 -1.82
N VAL A 21 -1.76 2.01 -0.52
CA VAL A 21 -1.59 0.96 0.50
C VAL A 21 -2.54 -0.22 0.31
N LEU A 22 -3.63 -0.05 -0.43
CA LEU A 22 -4.63 -1.09 -0.69
C LEU A 22 -4.46 -1.77 -2.06
N GLN A 23 -3.37 -1.47 -2.78
CA GLN A 23 -3.03 -2.19 -4.01
C GLN A 23 -2.33 -3.53 -3.72
N LEU A 24 -2.09 -4.27 -4.79
CA LEU A 24 -1.43 -5.57 -4.74
C LEU A 24 -0.12 -5.48 -3.96
N PRO A 25 0.16 -6.48 -3.10
CA PRO A 25 1.45 -6.57 -2.45
C PRO A 25 2.56 -6.85 -3.50
N PRO A 26 3.83 -6.65 -3.12
CA PRO A 26 4.94 -7.09 -3.96
C PRO A 26 4.86 -8.59 -4.25
N VAL A 27 5.34 -9.01 -5.42
CA VAL A 27 5.28 -10.41 -5.87
C VAL A 27 5.89 -11.35 -4.83
N CYS A 28 5.14 -12.38 -4.45
CA CYS A 28 5.54 -13.38 -3.45
C CYS A 28 5.93 -12.80 -2.07
N CYS A 29 5.50 -11.59 -1.74
CA CYS A 29 5.81 -10.95 -0.45
C CYS A 29 4.55 -10.36 0.19
N LYS A 30 4.66 -10.05 1.49
CA LYS A 30 3.63 -9.30 2.22
C LYS A 30 3.76 -7.79 1.92
N PRO A 31 2.67 -7.01 2.09
CA PRO A 31 2.74 -5.55 2.01
C PRO A 31 3.83 -4.97 2.93
N VAL A 32 4.53 -3.95 2.44
CA VAL A 32 5.71 -3.35 3.11
C VAL A 32 5.38 -2.58 4.39
N PHE A 33 4.10 -2.23 4.57
CA PHE A 33 3.59 -1.49 5.72
C PHE A 33 3.05 -2.39 6.83
N GLN A 34 2.99 -3.71 6.60
CA GLN A 34 2.59 -4.65 7.64
C GLN A 34 3.73 -4.85 8.63
N GLN A 35 3.38 -4.97 9.91
CA GLN A 35 4.35 -5.24 10.97
C GLN A 35 5.05 -6.58 10.69
N ALA A 36 6.38 -6.55 10.64
CA ALA A 36 7.18 -7.75 10.54
C ALA A 36 7.19 -8.49 11.89
N THR A 37 7.04 -9.81 11.87
CA THR A 37 7.18 -10.62 13.08
C THR A 37 8.66 -10.74 13.46
N ALA A 38 8.95 -10.92 14.76
CA ALA A 38 10.32 -11.17 15.23
C ALA A 38 10.98 -12.37 14.51
N LYS A 39 10.19 -13.41 14.18
CA LYS A 39 10.67 -14.56 13.38
C LYS A 39 11.10 -14.13 11.98
N THR A 40 10.30 -13.29 11.32
CA THR A 40 10.61 -12.75 9.98
C THR A 40 11.86 -11.87 10.01
N LEU A 41 11.99 -11.00 11.02
CA LEU A 41 13.15 -10.13 11.19
C LEU A 41 14.42 -10.95 11.44
N LYS A 42 14.35 -11.95 12.32
CA LYS A 42 15.47 -12.85 12.59
C LYS A 42 15.89 -13.63 11.34
N TYR A 43 14.93 -14.13 10.55
CA TYR A 43 15.22 -14.86 9.32
C TYR A 43 15.82 -13.97 8.22
N ARG A 44 15.30 -12.75 8.02
CA ARG A 44 15.72 -11.87 6.91
C ARG A 44 16.94 -11.01 7.23
N LEU A 45 17.06 -10.55 8.47
CA LEU A 45 18.07 -9.57 8.90
C LEU A 45 19.05 -10.14 9.92
N GLY A 46 18.85 -11.37 10.41
CA GLY A 46 19.70 -11.96 11.45
C GLY A 46 19.54 -11.32 12.84
N SER A 47 18.57 -10.42 13.01
CA SER A 47 18.38 -9.62 14.24
C SER A 47 16.98 -9.81 14.83
N ILE A 48 16.89 -9.75 16.16
CA ILE A 48 15.62 -9.80 16.92
C ILE A 48 14.97 -8.40 16.97
N GLY A 49 15.75 -7.34 16.72
CA GLY A 49 15.28 -5.97 16.57
C GLY A 49 15.53 -5.44 15.16
N ALA A 50 14.54 -4.76 14.59
CA ALA A 50 14.72 -3.98 13.37
C ALA A 50 14.09 -2.61 13.57
N VAL A 51 14.74 -1.58 13.07
CA VAL A 51 14.17 -0.23 13.04
C VAL A 51 12.97 -0.24 12.11
N ASN A 52 11.83 0.25 12.59
CA ASN A 52 10.67 0.45 11.74
C ASN A 52 10.67 1.88 11.21
N ILE A 53 11.17 2.07 9.99
CA ILE A 53 11.30 3.41 9.40
C ILE A 53 9.96 4.15 9.25
N TRP A 54 8.83 3.43 9.18
CA TRP A 54 7.52 4.03 8.93
C TRP A 54 7.07 4.95 10.07
N PRO A 55 6.85 4.47 11.32
CA PRO A 55 6.49 5.34 12.43
C PRO A 55 7.63 6.27 12.86
N ASP A 56 8.89 5.86 12.68
CA ASP A 56 10.03 6.56 13.26
C ASP A 56 10.50 7.75 12.40
N THR A 57 10.22 7.74 11.09
CA THR A 57 10.82 8.71 10.15
C THR A 57 9.85 9.30 9.12
N VAL A 58 8.68 8.69 8.91
CA VAL A 58 7.78 9.07 7.81
C VAL A 58 6.53 9.76 8.35
N THR A 59 6.23 10.95 7.84
CA THR A 59 4.92 11.61 8.03
C THR A 59 3.94 11.12 6.97
N TYR A 60 2.79 10.58 7.42
CA TYR A 60 1.75 10.07 6.52
C TYR A 60 0.72 11.15 6.18
N ASN A 61 0.39 11.28 4.89
CA ASN A 61 -0.70 12.13 4.39
C ASN A 61 -1.52 11.34 3.37
N GLN A 62 -2.85 11.38 3.50
CA GLN A 62 -3.76 10.69 2.60
C GLN A 62 -4.35 11.63 1.55
N LEU A 63 -4.31 11.22 0.29
CA LEU A 63 -5.07 11.87 -0.79
C LEU A 63 -6.47 11.27 -0.88
N THR A 64 -7.50 12.11 -0.84
CA THR A 64 -8.91 11.68 -0.83
C THR A 64 -9.65 11.96 -2.14
N ILE A 65 -9.10 12.82 -3.02
CA ILE A 65 -9.77 13.23 -4.26
C ILE A 65 -9.30 12.34 -5.42
N ASN A 66 -10.19 11.48 -5.93
CA ASN A 66 -9.93 10.71 -7.15
C ASN A 66 -10.18 11.56 -8.40
N LYS A 67 -9.14 11.74 -9.22
CA LYS A 67 -9.23 12.51 -10.48
C LYS A 67 -9.50 11.64 -11.72
N ARG A 68 -9.24 10.34 -11.67
CA ARG A 68 -9.34 9.42 -12.82
C ARG A 68 -10.80 9.19 -13.21
N GLN A 69 -11.66 8.89 -12.23
CA GLN A 69 -13.10 8.68 -12.44
C GLN A 69 -13.95 9.92 -12.10
N LYS A 70 -13.38 11.12 -12.14
CA LYS A 70 -13.99 12.36 -11.60
C LYS A 70 -15.40 12.69 -12.13
N THR A 71 -15.78 12.17 -13.30
CA THR A 71 -17.08 12.42 -13.94
C THR A 71 -18.13 11.36 -13.63
N ASP A 72 -17.75 10.24 -13.01
CA ASP A 72 -18.64 9.11 -12.74
C ASP A 72 -18.62 8.76 -11.25
N LYS A 73 -19.53 9.38 -10.50
CA LYS A 73 -19.66 9.18 -9.04
C LYS A 73 -19.99 7.74 -8.69
N LYS A 74 -20.90 7.10 -9.46
CA LYS A 74 -21.30 5.72 -9.23
C LYS A 74 -20.11 4.78 -9.38
N PHE A 75 -19.26 5.01 -10.38
CA PHE A 75 -18.05 4.21 -10.55
C PHE A 75 -16.98 4.48 -9.48
N ILE A 76 -16.86 5.71 -8.98
CA ILE A 76 -16.00 6.01 -7.83
C ILE A 76 -16.42 5.19 -6.61
N GLU A 77 -17.72 5.15 -6.29
CA GLU A 77 -18.26 4.40 -5.14
C GLU A 77 -17.99 2.90 -5.28
N ILE A 78 -18.26 2.32 -6.46
CA ILE A 78 -17.95 0.93 -6.78
C ILE A 78 -16.46 0.63 -6.55
N LEU A 79 -15.56 1.48 -7.06
CA LEU A 79 -14.12 1.26 -6.90
C LEU A 79 -13.65 1.40 -5.46
N GLU A 80 -14.23 2.31 -4.68
CA GLU A 80 -13.87 2.48 -3.25
C GLU A 80 -14.33 1.27 -2.42
N ASN A 81 -15.52 0.73 -2.69
CA ASN A 81 -16.01 -0.50 -2.05
C ASN A 81 -15.12 -1.70 -2.38
N VAL A 82 -14.78 -1.87 -3.66
CA VAL A 82 -13.86 -2.93 -4.12
C VAL A 82 -12.48 -2.77 -3.49
N ARG A 83 -11.92 -1.54 -3.49
CA ARG A 83 -10.60 -1.23 -2.93
C ARG A 83 -10.49 -1.59 -1.45
N ARG A 84 -11.56 -1.35 -0.68
CA ARG A 84 -11.60 -1.69 0.75
C ARG A 84 -11.90 -3.16 1.02
N GLY A 85 -12.31 -3.93 0.01
CA GLY A 85 -12.70 -5.33 0.13
C GLY A 85 -14.13 -5.54 0.64
N PHE A 86 -15.02 -4.55 0.47
CA PHE A 86 -16.43 -4.61 0.87
C PHE A 86 -17.39 -4.30 -0.29
N PRO A 87 -17.33 -5.03 -1.42
CA PRO A 87 -18.34 -4.88 -2.47
C PRO A 87 -19.70 -5.37 -1.96
N ASP A 88 -20.76 -4.59 -2.22
CA ASP A 88 -22.15 -5.01 -1.97
C ASP A 88 -22.78 -5.68 -3.21
N ASP A 89 -23.98 -6.23 -3.04
CA ASP A 89 -24.70 -6.93 -4.13
C ASP A 89 -24.91 -6.04 -5.35
N GLN A 90 -25.14 -4.74 -5.14
CA GLN A 90 -25.32 -3.78 -6.22
C GLN A 90 -24.01 -3.51 -6.98
N THR A 91 -22.89 -3.45 -6.26
CA THR A 91 -21.54 -3.35 -6.82
C THR A 91 -21.26 -4.54 -7.72
N LEU A 92 -21.53 -5.75 -7.22
CA LEU A 92 -21.32 -7.00 -7.97
C LEU A 92 -22.22 -7.11 -9.19
N ALA A 93 -23.51 -6.77 -9.06
CA ALA A 93 -24.45 -6.75 -10.18
C ALA A 93 -23.98 -5.79 -11.29
N THR A 94 -23.61 -4.56 -10.92
CA THR A 94 -23.16 -3.54 -11.88
C THR A 94 -21.87 -3.96 -12.60
N LEU A 95 -20.94 -4.63 -11.90
CA LEU A 95 -19.71 -5.14 -12.52
C LEU A 95 -19.98 -6.34 -13.43
N SER A 96 -20.95 -7.18 -13.09
CA SER A 96 -21.31 -8.38 -13.87
C SER A 96 -21.90 -8.03 -15.24
N GLU A 97 -22.65 -6.94 -15.35
CA GLU A 97 -23.16 -6.42 -16.63
C GLU A 97 -22.05 -6.06 -17.64
N ARG A 98 -20.80 -5.90 -17.16
CA ARG A 98 -19.65 -5.48 -17.96
C ARG A 98 -18.72 -6.64 -18.31
N VAL A 99 -19.08 -7.87 -17.95
CA VAL A 99 -18.35 -9.07 -18.37
C VAL A 99 -18.75 -9.37 -19.80
N PHE A 100 -17.80 -9.19 -20.73
CA PHE A 100 -17.99 -9.63 -22.10
C PHE A 100 -17.87 -11.16 -22.16
N SER A 101 -18.86 -11.83 -22.75
CA SER A 101 -18.67 -13.20 -23.18
C SER A 101 -17.67 -13.20 -24.32
N MET A 102 -16.46 -13.71 -24.08
CA MET A 102 -15.63 -14.10 -25.20
C MET A 102 -16.23 -15.37 -25.81
N PRO A 103 -16.51 -15.42 -27.13
CA PRO A 103 -16.81 -16.68 -27.76
C PRO A 103 -15.61 -17.60 -27.56
N ILE A 104 -15.87 -18.78 -27.01
CA ILE A 104 -14.91 -19.89 -26.88
C ILE A 104 -14.59 -20.41 -28.28
#